data_AF-A0A9E1Q4A9-F1
#
_entry.id   AF-A0A9E1Q4A9-F1
#
_cell.length_a   1.000
_cell.length_b   1.000
_cell.length_c   1.000
_cell.angle_alpha   90.00
_cell.angle_beta   90.00
_cell.angle_gamma   90.00
#
_symmetry.space_group_name_H-M   'P 1'
#
loop_
_entity.id
_entity.type
_entity.pdbx_description
1 polymer ?
#
loop_
_entity_poly.entity_id
_entity_poly.type
_entity_poly.pdbx_seq_one_letter_code
_entity_poly.pdbx_strand_id
1 'polypeptide(L)'
;MARKKKKKVSFAFFTLIGAIGHIFKSPVVLSWVLAIVGLITLTAMSVPKLRATQHPASDFTVSFSAPPIWLNGVLLQELQDVAKLQLSKTEVSRESLIRTADALASTGWFLDVSQVRWVDGNEAVIDATFLLPYARVQDGLGSVYVDDRGRRLPDRNGEIVNPKYHFISITSPEFDRPQRPGLQWNGADVAAGLEVLKLLYNKPWATQVHEISLLKWNTSKTIRLVSDSASTFIWGSAPGNERPLESLATKKLEWLNSMFESSGRIDLGSTAEFDLTNPTRVYRN
;
A
#
# COMPACT_ATOMS: atom_id res chain seq x y z
N MET A 1 -94.14 32.10 25.15
CA MET A 1 -93.61 31.70 23.81
C MET A 1 -92.11 31.92 23.81
N ALA A 2 -91.31 30.83 23.86
CA ALA A 2 -90.49 30.33 22.73
C ALA A 2 -89.20 31.15 22.53
N ARG A 3 -87.98 30.62 22.40
CA ARG A 3 -87.46 29.25 22.18
C ARG A 3 -85.93 29.30 22.40
N LYS A 4 -85.36 28.37 23.16
CA LYS A 4 -83.91 28.11 23.23
C LYS A 4 -83.39 27.67 21.83
N LYS A 5 -82.29 28.26 21.34
CA LYS A 5 -81.52 27.74 20.19
C LYS A 5 -80.23 27.05 20.69
N LYS A 6 -80.18 25.73 20.51
CA LYS A 6 -78.98 24.89 20.71
C LYS A 6 -78.12 24.86 19.44
N LYS A 7 -76.81 24.68 19.67
CA LYS A 7 -75.69 24.49 18.73
C LYS A 7 -75.93 23.39 17.67
N LYS A 8 -75.34 23.57 16.47
CA LYS A 8 -74.98 22.49 15.54
C LYS A 8 -73.52 22.67 15.09
N VAL A 9 -72.61 21.98 15.76
CA VAL A 9 -71.26 21.66 15.26
C VAL A 9 -71.04 20.18 15.60
N SER A 10 -70.44 19.45 14.67
CA SER A 10 -70.10 18.02 14.72
C SER A 10 -71.20 17.06 14.25
N PHE A 11 -71.18 16.74 12.95
CA PHE A 11 -71.80 15.53 12.41
C PHE A 11 -70.86 14.72 11.48
N ALA A 12 -69.57 15.08 11.40
CA ALA A 12 -68.62 14.37 10.53
C ALA A 12 -67.66 13.41 11.27
N PHE A 13 -67.68 13.36 12.62
CA PHE A 13 -66.73 12.55 13.39
C PHE A 13 -67.24 11.15 13.77
N PHE A 14 -68.55 10.87 13.59
CA PHE A 14 -69.16 9.63 14.09
C PHE A 14 -69.29 8.49 13.08
N THR A 15 -68.94 8.70 11.80
CA THR A 15 -69.02 7.64 10.79
C THR A 15 -67.73 6.81 10.67
N LEU A 16 -66.59 7.26 11.21
CA LEU A 16 -65.33 6.49 11.15
C LEU A 16 -65.17 5.48 12.30
N ILE A 17 -65.82 5.69 13.44
CA ILE A 17 -65.69 4.82 14.63
C ILE A 17 -66.58 3.57 14.50
N GLY A 18 -67.68 3.63 13.74
CA GLY A 18 -68.57 2.49 13.52
C GLY A 18 -67.98 1.39 12.63
N ALA A 19 -67.09 1.73 11.70
CA ALA A 19 -66.45 0.77 10.80
C ALA A 19 -65.34 -0.05 11.49
N ILE A 20 -64.68 0.52 12.49
CA ILE A 20 -63.61 -0.18 13.24
C ILE A 20 -64.20 -1.25 14.16
N GLY A 21 -65.38 -1.02 14.75
CA GLY A 21 -66.02 -1.98 15.67
C GLY A 21 -66.46 -3.30 15.04
N HIS A 22 -66.67 -3.36 13.72
CA HIS A 22 -67.04 -4.60 13.02
C HIS A 22 -65.84 -5.49 12.66
N ILE A 23 -64.65 -4.92 12.58
CA ILE A 23 -63.39 -5.63 12.29
C ILE A 23 -62.99 -6.52 13.48
N PHE A 24 -63.37 -6.15 14.70
CA PHE A 24 -63.08 -6.89 15.94
C PHE A 24 -64.05 -8.03 16.29
N LYS A 25 -65.10 -8.27 15.49
CA LYS A 25 -66.05 -9.39 15.73
C LYS A 25 -65.62 -10.73 15.13
N SER A 26 -64.65 -10.71 14.22
CA SER A 26 -64.13 -11.94 13.61
C SER A 26 -62.93 -12.45 14.40
N PRO A 27 -62.97 -13.66 14.98
CA PRO A 27 -61.83 -14.23 15.70
C PRO A 27 -60.59 -14.37 14.80
N VAL A 28 -60.79 -14.50 13.49
CA VAL A 28 -59.71 -14.58 12.48
C VAL A 28 -58.99 -13.24 12.36
N VAL A 29 -59.73 -12.13 12.29
CA VAL A 29 -59.12 -10.80 12.14
C VAL A 29 -58.38 -10.38 13.41
N LEU A 30 -58.92 -10.75 14.58
CA LEU A 30 -58.24 -10.52 15.87
C LEU A 30 -56.92 -11.29 15.96
N SER A 31 -56.90 -12.54 15.49
CA SER A 31 -55.69 -13.37 15.43
C SER A 31 -54.63 -12.78 14.51
N TRP A 32 -55.00 -12.28 13.34
CA TRP A 32 -54.07 -11.63 12.40
C TRP A 32 -53.49 -10.33 12.95
N VAL A 33 -54.29 -9.50 13.64
CA VAL A 33 -53.80 -8.27 14.26
C VAL A 33 -52.83 -8.58 15.40
N LEU A 34 -53.13 -9.58 16.24
CA LEU A 34 -52.22 -10.03 17.31
C LEU A 34 -50.92 -10.62 16.75
N ALA A 35 -50.98 -11.36 15.64
CA ALA A 35 -49.80 -11.91 14.99
C ALA A 35 -48.89 -10.79 14.43
N ILE A 36 -49.47 -9.76 13.80
CA ILE A 36 -48.71 -8.62 13.25
C ILE A 36 -48.08 -7.81 14.38
N VAL A 37 -48.84 -7.50 15.44
CA VAL A 37 -48.31 -6.77 16.60
C VAL A 37 -47.22 -7.59 17.30
N GLY A 38 -47.41 -8.89 17.44
CA GLY A 38 -46.41 -9.82 17.99
C GLY A 38 -45.13 -9.88 17.15
N LEU A 39 -45.24 -9.84 15.81
CA LEU A 39 -44.09 -9.82 14.92
C LEU A 39 -43.32 -8.48 15.01
N ILE A 40 -44.03 -7.36 15.15
CA ILE A 40 -43.42 -6.03 15.31
C ILE A 40 -42.71 -5.92 16.66
N THR A 41 -43.28 -6.46 17.74
CA THR A 41 -42.62 -6.46 19.06
C THR A 41 -41.43 -7.40 19.10
N LEU A 42 -41.52 -8.58 18.48
CA LEU A 42 -40.39 -9.50 18.36
C LEU A 42 -39.23 -8.89 17.55
N THR A 43 -39.51 -8.20 16.45
CA THR A 43 -38.46 -7.52 15.68
C THR A 43 -37.87 -6.32 16.43
N ALA A 44 -38.69 -5.55 17.16
CA ALA A 44 -38.20 -4.45 17.99
C ALA A 44 -37.33 -4.91 19.19
N MET A 45 -37.60 -6.11 19.73
CA MET A 45 -36.81 -6.70 20.83
C MET A 45 -35.61 -7.52 20.33
N SER A 46 -35.66 -8.05 19.11
CA SER A 46 -34.62 -8.91 18.53
C SER A 46 -33.58 -8.16 17.71
N VAL A 47 -33.74 -6.85 17.46
CA VAL A 47 -32.64 -6.01 17.00
C VAL A 47 -31.82 -5.65 18.24
N PRO A 48 -30.65 -6.29 18.48
CA PRO A 48 -29.76 -5.79 19.50
C PRO A 48 -29.47 -4.33 19.13
N LYS A 49 -29.87 -3.40 20.00
CA LYS A 49 -29.35 -2.04 19.93
C LYS A 49 -27.83 -2.20 20.01
N LEU A 50 -27.16 -2.05 18.88
CA LEU A 50 -25.74 -1.75 18.80
C LEU A 50 -25.58 -0.39 19.47
N ARG A 51 -25.62 -0.38 20.80
CA ARG A 51 -25.16 0.74 21.58
C ARG A 51 -23.68 0.77 21.30
N ALA A 52 -23.24 1.79 20.56
CA ALA A 52 -21.86 2.20 20.55
C ALA A 52 -21.47 2.40 22.03
N THR A 53 -20.85 1.39 22.61
CA THR A 53 -20.27 1.48 23.94
C THR A 53 -19.16 2.52 23.82
N GLN A 54 -19.40 3.70 24.38
CA GLN A 54 -18.40 4.76 24.50
C GLN A 54 -17.24 4.22 25.33
N HIS A 55 -16.14 3.89 24.66
CA HIS A 55 -14.85 3.66 25.31
C HIS A 55 -14.09 4.98 25.27
N PRO A 56 -13.49 5.44 26.38
CA PRO A 56 -12.60 6.57 26.34
C PRO A 56 -11.43 6.22 25.40
N ALA A 57 -11.25 7.05 24.38
CA ALA A 57 -10.40 6.79 23.22
C ALA A 57 -8.87 6.80 23.50
N SER A 58 -8.42 6.50 24.72
CA SER A 58 -7.00 6.56 25.11
C SER A 58 -6.27 5.22 25.03
N ASP A 59 -6.94 4.09 25.28
CA ASP A 59 -6.28 2.80 25.51
C ASP A 59 -6.56 1.73 24.45
N PHE A 60 -6.69 2.13 23.18
CA PHE A 60 -6.79 1.19 22.07
C PHE A 60 -5.48 1.06 21.28
N THR A 61 -5.29 -0.12 20.70
CA THR A 61 -4.19 -0.46 19.81
C THR A 61 -4.65 -0.38 18.36
N VAL A 62 -3.72 0.03 17.48
CA VAL A 62 -3.95 0.03 16.04
C VAL A 62 -2.90 -0.87 15.40
N SER A 63 -3.36 -1.86 14.63
CA SER A 63 -2.50 -2.81 13.96
C SER A 63 -2.82 -2.85 12.46
N PHE A 64 -1.78 -3.12 11.65
CA PHE A 64 -1.95 -3.45 10.24
C PHE A 64 -1.97 -4.97 10.09
N SER A 65 -2.87 -5.50 9.28
CA SER A 65 -3.03 -6.97 9.14
C SER A 65 -1.79 -7.67 8.57
N ALA A 66 -1.07 -7.01 7.65
CA ALA A 66 0.09 -7.58 6.97
C ALA A 66 1.13 -6.49 6.64
N PRO A 67 1.83 -5.90 7.62
CA PRO A 67 2.90 -4.95 7.34
C PRO A 67 4.02 -5.65 6.56
N PRO A 68 4.53 -5.05 5.47
CA PRO A 68 5.53 -5.70 4.65
C PRO A 68 6.89 -5.70 5.34
N ILE A 69 7.70 -6.74 5.09
CA ILE A 69 8.99 -6.96 5.78
C ILE A 69 10.03 -5.85 5.56
N TRP A 70 9.91 -5.07 4.48
CA TRP A 70 10.80 -3.95 4.20
C TRP A 70 10.52 -2.76 5.12
N LEU A 71 9.33 -2.66 5.71
CA LEU A 71 8.89 -1.47 6.45
C LEU A 71 9.66 -1.34 7.77
N ASN A 72 10.23 -0.17 8.00
CA ASN A 72 10.88 0.13 9.27
C ASN A 72 9.85 0.23 10.41
N GLY A 73 10.19 -0.27 11.61
CA GLY A 73 9.29 -0.25 12.76
C GLY A 73 8.88 1.15 13.21
N VAL A 74 9.76 2.15 13.06
CA VAL A 74 9.45 3.55 13.40
C VAL A 74 8.41 4.12 12.43
N LEU A 75 8.57 3.87 11.13
CA LEU A 75 7.60 4.31 10.13
C LEU A 75 6.25 3.59 10.31
N LEU A 76 6.26 2.28 10.64
CA LEU A 76 5.04 1.55 10.97
C LEU A 76 4.30 2.21 12.15
N GLN A 77 5.04 2.57 13.21
CA GLN A 77 4.47 3.23 14.37
C GLN A 77 3.91 4.63 14.03
N GLU A 78 4.62 5.42 13.23
CA GLU A 78 4.13 6.72 12.75
C GLU A 78 2.79 6.59 12.00
N LEU A 79 2.66 5.57 11.14
CA LEU A 79 1.42 5.30 10.40
C LEU A 79 0.29 4.82 11.34
N GLN A 80 0.62 4.01 12.35
CA GLN A 80 -0.33 3.62 13.40
C GLN A 80 -0.80 4.83 14.20
N ASP A 81 0.10 5.76 14.53
CA ASP A 81 -0.21 6.99 15.27
C ASP A 81 -1.12 7.93 14.47
N VAL A 82 -0.91 8.05 13.15
CA VAL A 82 -1.82 8.78 12.25
C VAL A 82 -3.24 8.20 12.34
N ALA A 83 -3.37 6.87 12.27
CA ALA A 83 -4.67 6.22 12.38
C ALA A 83 -5.29 6.39 13.78
N LYS A 84 -4.50 6.19 14.84
CA LYS A 84 -4.93 6.36 16.24
C LYS A 84 -5.43 7.78 16.50
N LEU A 85 -4.76 8.79 15.95
CA LEU A 85 -5.17 10.18 16.06
C LEU A 85 -6.54 10.46 15.41
N GLN A 86 -6.86 9.81 14.29
CA GLN A 86 -8.17 10.01 13.64
C GLN A 86 -9.29 9.24 14.34
N LEU A 87 -9.00 8.00 14.74
CA LEU A 87 -9.95 7.16 15.47
C LEU A 87 -10.31 7.72 16.84
N SER A 88 -9.41 8.46 17.49
CA SER A 88 -9.66 9.02 18.83
C SER A 88 -10.50 10.30 18.85
N LYS A 89 -10.61 11.02 17.73
CA LYS A 89 -11.32 12.31 17.65
C LYS A 89 -12.84 12.19 17.63
N THR A 90 -13.38 11.02 17.32
CA THR A 90 -14.83 10.85 17.08
C THR A 90 -15.33 9.57 17.74
N GLU A 91 -16.63 9.54 18.06
CA GLU A 91 -17.31 8.30 18.40
C GLU A 91 -17.15 7.25 17.28
N VAL A 92 -17.14 5.97 17.67
CA VAL A 92 -17.06 4.83 16.75
C VAL A 92 -18.19 4.92 15.74
N SER A 93 -17.84 5.34 14.52
CA SER A 93 -18.79 5.65 13.46
C SER A 93 -18.19 5.32 12.11
N ARG A 94 -19.03 5.09 11.10
CA ARG A 94 -18.57 4.87 9.73
C ARG A 94 -17.71 6.03 9.22
N GLU A 95 -18.08 7.27 9.58
CA GLU A 95 -17.36 8.47 9.18
C GLU A 95 -15.95 8.54 9.78
N SER A 96 -15.75 8.09 11.03
CA SER A 96 -14.42 8.06 11.62
C SER A 96 -13.51 7.05 10.90
N LEU A 97 -14.04 5.88 10.53
CA LEU A 97 -13.30 4.88 9.75
C LEU A 97 -12.90 5.40 8.36
N ILE A 98 -13.82 6.07 7.66
CA ILE A 98 -13.54 6.69 6.35
C ILE A 98 -12.47 7.77 6.48
N ARG A 99 -12.60 8.68 7.46
CA ARG A 99 -11.58 9.72 7.69
C ARG A 99 -10.21 9.15 8.02
N THR A 100 -10.15 8.05 8.77
CA THR A 100 -8.91 7.34 9.05
C THR A 100 -8.29 6.77 7.76
N ALA A 101 -9.10 6.14 6.90
CA ALA A 101 -8.63 5.63 5.62
C ALA A 101 -8.11 6.75 4.71
N ASP A 102 -8.83 7.88 4.61
CA ASP A 102 -8.42 9.04 3.83
C ASP A 102 -7.13 9.67 4.38
N ALA A 103 -7.00 9.79 5.70
CA ALA A 103 -5.80 10.30 6.34
C ALA A 103 -4.59 9.41 6.07
N LEU A 104 -4.74 8.09 6.16
CA LEU A 104 -3.68 7.15 5.80
C LEU A 104 -3.31 7.24 4.32
N ALA A 105 -4.29 7.26 3.41
CA ALA A 105 -4.05 7.43 1.99
C ALA A 105 -3.29 8.73 1.69
N SER A 106 -3.60 9.82 2.41
CA SER A 106 -2.94 11.12 2.25
C SER A 106 -1.46 11.11 2.67
N THR A 107 -1.00 10.14 3.45
CA THR A 107 0.43 9.96 3.76
C THR A 107 1.25 9.56 2.53
N GLY A 108 0.60 9.01 1.51
CA GLY A 108 1.23 8.55 0.28
C GLY A 108 1.93 7.20 0.37
N TRP A 109 1.93 6.52 1.53
CA TRP A 109 2.62 5.23 1.71
C TRP A 109 1.84 4.00 1.25
N PHE A 110 0.59 4.20 0.80
CA PHE A 110 -0.33 3.14 0.44
C PHE A 110 -0.72 3.24 -1.03
N LEU A 111 -0.81 2.09 -1.69
CA LEU A 111 -1.52 1.94 -2.96
C LEU A 111 -3.03 1.95 -2.73
N ASP A 112 -3.48 1.28 -1.67
CA ASP A 112 -4.89 1.18 -1.31
C ASP A 112 -5.03 0.99 0.21
N VAL A 113 -6.06 1.59 0.81
CA VAL A 113 -6.46 1.35 2.20
C VAL A 113 -7.85 0.72 2.15
N SER A 114 -7.87 -0.60 1.99
CA SER A 114 -9.07 -1.37 1.64
C SER A 114 -10.11 -1.37 2.77
N GLN A 115 -9.67 -1.45 4.02
CA GLN A 115 -10.58 -1.46 5.16
C GLN A 115 -9.92 -0.94 6.44
N VAL A 116 -10.67 -0.13 7.19
CA VAL A 116 -10.39 0.20 8.59
C VAL A 116 -11.57 -0.31 9.40
N ARG A 117 -11.33 -1.15 10.41
CA ARG A 117 -12.39 -1.72 11.23
C ARG A 117 -11.98 -1.83 12.70
N TRP A 118 -12.96 -1.66 13.58
CA TRP A 118 -12.84 -2.10 14.96
C TRP A 118 -13.02 -3.61 15.01
N VAL A 119 -12.11 -4.30 15.68
CA VAL A 119 -12.22 -5.74 15.96
C VAL A 119 -12.95 -5.95 17.28
N ASP A 120 -12.61 -5.15 18.28
CA ASP A 120 -13.29 -5.06 19.57
C ASP A 120 -13.21 -3.63 20.12
N GLY A 121 -13.48 -3.45 21.42
CA GLY A 121 -13.47 -2.13 22.07
C GLY A 121 -12.07 -1.51 22.22
N ASN A 122 -11.00 -2.30 22.09
CA ASN A 122 -9.63 -1.89 22.36
C ASN A 122 -8.68 -2.14 21.17
N GLU A 123 -9.14 -2.75 20.07
CA GLU A 123 -8.32 -2.99 18.88
C GLU A 123 -9.00 -2.52 17.59
N ALA A 124 -8.26 -1.73 16.82
CA ALA A 124 -8.59 -1.40 15.44
C ALA A 124 -7.56 -2.03 14.49
N VAL A 125 -8.06 -2.70 13.45
CA VAL A 125 -7.26 -3.37 12.42
C VAL A 125 -7.43 -2.65 11.08
N ILE A 126 -6.31 -2.52 10.37
CA ILE A 126 -6.22 -1.85 9.08
C ILE A 126 -5.71 -2.83 8.02
N ASP A 127 -6.56 -3.06 7.02
CA ASP A 127 -6.24 -3.80 5.81
C ASP A 127 -5.84 -2.79 4.73
N ALA A 128 -4.55 -2.75 4.40
CA ALA A 128 -3.99 -1.82 3.43
C ALA A 128 -2.87 -2.46 2.61
N THR A 129 -2.74 -2.00 1.36
CA THR A 129 -1.65 -2.37 0.45
C THR A 129 -0.63 -1.25 0.44
N PHE A 130 0.57 -1.51 0.95
CA PHE A 130 1.67 -0.54 0.99
C PHE A 130 2.32 -0.36 -0.39
N LEU A 131 2.89 0.82 -0.63
CA LEU A 131 3.85 1.00 -1.72
C LEU A 131 5.07 0.11 -1.48
N LEU A 132 5.55 -0.54 -2.53
CA LEU A 132 6.71 -1.42 -2.45
C LEU A 132 7.95 -0.67 -2.96
N PRO A 133 8.93 -0.33 -2.10
CA PRO A 133 10.24 0.11 -2.58
C PRO A 133 10.88 -1.03 -3.36
N TYR A 134 11.41 -0.69 -4.53
CA TYR A 134 12.05 -1.64 -5.43
C TYR A 134 13.54 -1.36 -5.59
N ALA A 135 13.92 -0.08 -5.59
CA ALA A 135 15.31 0.34 -5.64
C ALA A 135 15.52 1.59 -4.79
N ARG A 136 16.76 1.76 -4.33
CA ARG A 136 17.24 3.03 -3.75
C ARG A 136 18.01 3.77 -4.83
N VAL A 137 17.57 4.97 -5.19
CA VAL A 137 18.29 5.84 -6.13
C VAL A 137 19.06 6.89 -5.35
N GLN A 138 20.36 6.99 -5.60
CA GLN A 138 21.25 7.95 -4.97
C GLN A 138 21.78 8.94 -6.01
N ASP A 139 21.52 10.23 -5.78
CA ASP A 139 22.03 11.34 -6.58
C ASP A 139 22.74 12.37 -5.68
N GLY A 140 23.06 13.54 -6.25
CA GLY A 140 23.77 14.61 -5.52
C GLY A 140 23.00 15.22 -4.33
N LEU A 141 21.69 15.01 -4.23
CA LEU A 141 20.84 15.49 -3.13
C LEU A 141 20.63 14.45 -2.03
N GLY A 142 21.13 13.22 -2.21
CA GLY A 142 21.00 12.12 -1.27
C GLY A 142 20.27 10.92 -1.87
N SER A 143 19.61 10.13 -1.03
CA SER A 143 18.96 8.87 -1.44
C SER A 143 17.45 8.93 -1.33
N VAL A 144 16.76 8.39 -2.33
CA VAL A 144 15.30 8.21 -2.34
C VAL A 144 14.95 6.80 -2.78
N TYR A 145 13.77 6.33 -2.39
CA TYR A 145 13.26 5.04 -2.86
C TYR A 145 12.34 5.23 -4.07
N VAL A 146 12.38 4.27 -4.98
CA VAL A 146 11.49 4.20 -6.15
C VAL A 146 10.83 2.83 -6.24
N ASP A 147 9.66 2.76 -6.86
CA ASP A 147 9.00 1.49 -7.18
C ASP A 147 9.59 0.84 -8.45
N ASP A 148 9.03 -0.29 -8.85
CA ASP A 148 9.44 -1.09 -10.02
C ASP A 148 9.28 -0.36 -11.36
N ARG A 149 8.57 0.76 -11.37
CA ARG A 149 8.36 1.65 -12.52
C ARG A 149 9.18 2.93 -12.43
N GLY A 150 9.97 3.11 -11.37
CA GLY A 150 10.77 4.31 -11.15
C GLY A 150 9.96 5.49 -10.62
N ARG A 151 8.77 5.27 -10.06
CA ARG A 151 8.02 6.33 -9.35
C ARG A 151 8.63 6.55 -7.98
N ARG A 152 8.93 7.80 -7.66
CA ARG A 152 9.51 8.19 -6.37
C ARG A 152 8.52 7.91 -5.23
N LEU A 153 8.94 7.18 -4.21
CA LEU A 153 8.14 6.98 -2.99
C LEU A 153 8.12 8.24 -2.12
N PRO A 154 7.18 8.36 -1.17
CA PRO A 154 7.20 9.44 -0.19
C PRO A 154 8.54 9.51 0.55
N ASP A 155 8.90 10.73 0.92
CA ASP A 155 10.14 11.00 1.65
C ASP A 155 9.82 11.27 3.11
N ARG A 156 10.74 10.92 4.00
CA ARG A 156 10.62 11.23 5.42
C ARG A 156 11.99 11.33 6.08
N ASN A 157 12.05 12.06 7.18
CA ASN A 157 13.25 12.09 8.00
C ASN A 157 13.40 10.76 8.75
N GLY A 158 14.55 10.10 8.59
CA GLY A 158 14.85 8.82 9.25
C GLY A 158 14.70 7.60 8.32
N GLU A 159 14.88 6.41 8.88
CA GLU A 159 14.89 5.15 8.14
C GLU A 159 13.51 4.73 7.61
N ILE A 160 13.31 4.75 6.29
CA ILE A 160 12.07 4.25 5.67
C ILE A 160 12.04 2.71 5.65
N VAL A 161 13.21 2.12 5.39
CA VAL A 161 13.40 0.70 5.18
C VAL A 161 14.02 0.06 6.43
N ASN A 162 13.62 -1.17 6.73
CA ASN A 162 14.23 -2.04 7.71
C ASN A 162 15.70 -2.33 7.32
N PRO A 163 16.69 -2.03 8.18
CA PRO A 163 18.11 -2.24 7.87
C PRO A 163 18.49 -3.67 7.48
N LYS A 164 17.68 -4.67 7.83
CA LYS A 164 17.89 -6.08 7.45
C LYS A 164 17.46 -6.38 6.01
N TYR A 165 16.77 -5.47 5.33
CA TYR A 165 16.31 -5.63 3.97
C TYR A 165 17.34 -5.06 2.99
N HIS A 166 17.89 -5.92 2.12
CA HIS A 166 18.90 -5.54 1.14
C HIS A 166 18.25 -4.85 -0.08
N PHE A 167 18.80 -3.71 -0.48
CA PHE A 167 18.47 -3.03 -1.73
C PHE A 167 19.74 -2.84 -2.56
N ILE A 168 19.67 -3.22 -3.83
CA ILE A 168 20.69 -2.81 -4.80
C ILE A 168 20.44 -1.33 -5.10
N SER A 169 21.45 -0.50 -4.91
CA SER A 169 21.33 0.95 -5.10
C SER A 169 21.61 1.33 -6.55
N ILE A 170 20.79 2.18 -7.15
CA ILE A 170 21.09 2.84 -8.44
C ILE A 170 21.77 4.17 -8.12
N THR A 171 22.95 4.42 -8.64
CA THR A 171 23.73 5.62 -8.32
C THR A 171 24.05 6.46 -9.55
N SER A 172 24.35 7.73 -9.30
CA SER A 172 24.79 8.69 -10.32
C SER A 172 23.84 8.78 -11.53
N PRO A 173 22.51 8.90 -11.32
CA PRO A 173 21.59 9.13 -12.43
C PRO A 173 21.97 10.42 -13.18
N GLU A 174 21.78 10.41 -14.50
CA GLU A 174 21.98 11.57 -15.37
C GLU A 174 20.85 12.58 -15.20
N PHE A 175 19.62 12.10 -15.03
CA PHE A 175 18.43 12.96 -14.95
C PHE A 175 18.04 13.24 -13.51
N ASP A 176 17.48 14.44 -13.29
CA ASP A 176 17.07 14.90 -11.96
C ASP A 176 15.92 14.08 -11.38
N ARG A 177 15.96 13.89 -10.05
CA ARG A 177 14.87 13.25 -9.31
C ARG A 177 13.55 13.99 -9.50
N PRO A 178 12.40 13.27 -9.51
CA PRO A 178 11.09 13.90 -9.50
C PRO A 178 10.89 14.76 -8.25
N GLN A 179 10.40 15.98 -8.45
CA GLN A 179 10.19 16.94 -7.37
C GLN A 179 9.10 16.51 -6.38
N ARG A 180 8.11 15.74 -6.86
CA ARG A 180 6.99 15.25 -6.04
C ARG A 180 7.01 13.71 -5.98
N PRO A 181 6.71 13.11 -4.82
CA PRO A 181 6.41 11.68 -4.71
C PRO A 181 5.29 11.26 -5.68
N GLY A 182 5.29 9.99 -6.06
CA GLY A 182 4.37 9.36 -7.02
C GLY A 182 4.71 9.62 -8.49
N LEU A 183 5.52 10.64 -8.78
CA LEU A 183 5.97 10.92 -10.15
C LEU A 183 7.11 9.99 -10.55
N GLN A 184 7.10 9.59 -11.82
CA GLN A 184 8.14 8.75 -12.43
C GLN A 184 9.43 9.54 -12.64
N TRP A 185 10.58 8.88 -12.42
CA TRP A 185 11.88 9.41 -12.78
C TRP A 185 11.91 9.77 -14.26
N ASN A 186 12.35 10.99 -14.57
CA ASN A 186 12.43 11.44 -15.94
C ASN A 186 13.68 10.84 -16.59
N GLY A 187 13.57 10.43 -17.85
CA GLY A 187 14.73 9.92 -18.59
C GLY A 187 14.86 8.39 -18.56
N ALA A 188 15.72 7.91 -19.43
CA ALA A 188 15.88 6.48 -19.68
C ALA A 188 16.91 5.80 -18.76
N ASP A 189 17.62 6.57 -17.93
CA ASP A 189 18.74 6.11 -17.11
C ASP A 189 18.30 5.22 -15.94
N VAL A 190 17.45 5.74 -15.06
CA VAL A 190 16.91 4.98 -13.92
C VAL A 190 16.02 3.85 -14.43
N ALA A 191 15.23 4.09 -15.49
CA ALA A 191 14.44 3.05 -16.13
C ALA A 191 15.33 1.88 -16.61
N ALA A 192 16.45 2.17 -17.27
CA ALA A 192 17.40 1.15 -17.72
C ALA A 192 18.06 0.42 -16.55
N GLY A 193 18.42 1.11 -15.48
CA GLY A 193 18.90 0.49 -14.24
C GLY A 193 17.87 -0.46 -13.61
N LEU A 194 16.60 -0.06 -13.59
CA LEU A 194 15.50 -0.89 -13.09
C LEU A 194 15.28 -2.14 -13.94
N GLU A 195 15.41 -2.06 -15.27
CA GLU A 195 15.35 -3.24 -16.15
C GLU A 195 16.47 -4.24 -15.83
N VAL A 196 17.67 -3.76 -15.51
CA VAL A 196 18.74 -4.64 -15.02
C VAL A 196 18.37 -5.26 -13.66
N LEU A 197 17.87 -4.48 -12.70
CA LEU A 197 17.45 -5.00 -11.39
C LEU A 197 16.42 -6.14 -11.48
N LYS A 198 15.44 -6.03 -12.40
CA LYS A 198 14.45 -7.08 -12.64
C LYS A 198 15.08 -8.42 -12.99
N LEU A 199 16.21 -8.41 -13.69
CA LEU A 199 16.95 -9.63 -14.02
C LEU A 199 17.77 -10.17 -12.85
N LEU A 200 18.24 -9.29 -11.97
CA LEU A 200 19.15 -9.63 -10.87
C LEU A 200 18.44 -10.18 -9.64
N TYR A 201 17.30 -9.61 -9.22
CA TYR A 201 16.71 -9.94 -7.91
C TYR A 201 16.33 -11.42 -7.72
N ASN A 202 16.07 -12.15 -8.81
CA ASN A 202 15.76 -13.58 -8.76
C ASN A 202 17.00 -14.49 -8.83
N LYS A 203 18.22 -13.94 -8.75
CA LYS A 203 19.46 -14.70 -8.80
C LYS A 203 19.99 -15.02 -7.41
N PRO A 204 20.57 -16.22 -7.18
CA PRO A 204 21.07 -16.63 -5.86
C PRO A 204 22.20 -15.74 -5.34
N TRP A 205 22.90 -15.05 -6.24
CA TRP A 205 23.99 -14.13 -5.95
C TRP A 205 23.58 -12.65 -5.98
N ALA A 206 22.29 -12.33 -6.07
CA ALA A 206 21.81 -10.94 -6.17
C ALA A 206 22.33 -10.05 -5.02
N THR A 207 22.50 -10.62 -3.82
CA THR A 207 23.03 -9.91 -2.65
C THR A 207 24.51 -9.53 -2.77
N GLN A 208 25.27 -10.15 -3.69
CA GLN A 208 26.64 -9.77 -4.00
C GLN A 208 26.71 -8.51 -4.87
N VAL A 209 25.61 -8.11 -5.51
CA VAL A 209 25.53 -6.84 -6.23
C VAL A 209 25.13 -5.76 -5.23
N HIS A 210 26.02 -4.80 -5.02
CA HIS A 210 25.80 -3.68 -4.11
C HIS A 210 25.11 -2.51 -4.83
N GLU A 211 25.55 -2.24 -6.06
CA GLU A 211 25.17 -1.02 -6.78
C GLU A 211 25.06 -1.26 -8.29
N ILE A 212 24.15 -0.50 -8.91
CA ILE A 212 24.11 -0.23 -10.34
C ILE A 212 24.54 1.21 -10.55
N SER A 213 25.73 1.40 -11.11
CA SER A 213 26.30 2.71 -11.38
C SER A 213 25.92 3.20 -12.77
N LEU A 214 25.33 4.39 -12.84
CA LEU A 214 24.97 5.09 -14.07
C LEU A 214 25.98 6.19 -14.44
N LEU A 215 27.15 6.21 -13.81
CA LEU A 215 28.19 7.23 -14.02
C LEU A 215 28.63 7.38 -15.49
N LYS A 216 28.54 6.32 -16.30
CA LYS A 216 28.90 6.32 -17.74
C LYS A 216 27.69 6.43 -18.66
N TRP A 217 26.52 6.74 -18.12
CA TRP A 217 25.28 6.80 -18.87
C TRP A 217 25.24 7.99 -19.85
N ASN A 218 25.65 9.18 -19.41
CA ASN A 218 25.66 10.38 -20.26
C ASN A 218 26.59 10.26 -21.48
N THR A 219 27.75 9.63 -21.29
CA THR A 219 28.84 9.55 -22.28
C THR A 219 28.68 8.38 -23.24
N SER A 220 28.16 7.27 -22.73
CA SER A 220 28.18 6.00 -23.46
C SER A 220 26.95 5.16 -23.24
N LYS A 221 25.91 5.64 -22.54
CA LYS A 221 24.70 4.87 -22.18
C LYS A 221 25.05 3.49 -21.60
N THR A 222 26.11 3.45 -20.80
CA THR A 222 26.68 2.22 -20.24
C THR A 222 26.33 2.11 -18.78
N ILE A 223 25.73 0.99 -18.41
CA ILE A 223 25.42 0.57 -17.06
C ILE A 223 26.61 -0.23 -16.51
N ARG A 224 26.93 -0.03 -15.24
CA ARG A 224 27.93 -0.82 -14.51
C ARG A 224 27.31 -1.44 -13.28
N LEU A 225 27.68 -2.67 -12.95
CA LEU A 225 27.36 -3.27 -11.66
C LEU A 225 28.58 -3.13 -10.76
N VAL A 226 28.37 -2.85 -9.49
CA VAL A 226 29.41 -2.86 -8.47
C VAL A 226 29.03 -3.92 -7.45
N SER A 227 29.96 -4.82 -7.18
CA SER A 227 29.77 -5.89 -6.19
C SER A 227 30.14 -5.44 -4.78
N ASP A 228 29.76 -6.24 -3.79
CA ASP A 228 30.10 -6.09 -2.38
C ASP A 228 31.62 -6.06 -2.07
N SER A 229 32.46 -6.55 -2.97
CA SER A 229 33.94 -6.52 -2.91
C SER A 229 34.56 -5.36 -3.69
N ALA A 230 33.74 -4.41 -4.13
CA ALA A 230 34.11 -3.30 -5.00
C ALA A 230 34.63 -3.70 -6.41
N SER A 231 34.42 -4.95 -6.85
CA SER A 231 34.59 -5.32 -8.26
C SER A 231 33.53 -4.67 -9.14
N THR A 232 33.95 -4.19 -10.31
CA THR A 232 33.07 -3.51 -11.27
C THR A 232 32.82 -4.39 -12.48
N PHE A 233 31.57 -4.51 -12.90
CA PHE A 233 31.16 -5.22 -14.11
C PHE A 233 30.61 -4.23 -15.12
N ILE A 234 31.23 -4.14 -16.29
CA ILE A 234 30.67 -3.38 -17.41
C ILE A 234 29.51 -4.20 -17.96
N TRP A 235 28.29 -3.81 -17.60
CA TRP A 235 27.08 -4.45 -18.08
C TRP A 235 26.79 -4.04 -19.53
N GLY A 236 27.02 -2.77 -19.89
CA GLY A 236 26.70 -2.26 -21.22
C GLY A 236 25.32 -1.61 -21.26
N SER A 237 24.54 -1.91 -22.29
CA SER A 237 23.23 -1.30 -22.54
C SER A 237 22.13 -1.93 -21.68
N ALA A 238 20.96 -1.27 -21.62
CA ALA A 238 19.79 -1.82 -20.96
C ALA A 238 19.37 -3.16 -21.60
N PRO A 239 18.82 -4.12 -20.83
CA PRO A 239 18.31 -5.38 -21.37
C PRO A 239 17.32 -5.15 -22.52
N GLY A 240 17.46 -5.91 -23.60
CA GLY A 240 16.65 -5.78 -24.81
C GLY A 240 17.03 -4.60 -25.73
N ASN A 241 17.99 -3.77 -25.32
CA ASN A 241 18.53 -2.65 -26.08
C ASN A 241 20.05 -2.78 -26.27
N GLU A 242 20.57 -4.00 -26.26
CA GLU A 242 21.99 -4.29 -26.47
C GLU A 242 22.47 -3.77 -27.83
N ARG A 243 23.68 -3.21 -27.87
CA ARG A 243 24.29 -2.72 -29.11
C ARG A 243 24.66 -3.86 -30.05
N PRO A 244 24.86 -3.58 -31.35
CA PRO A 244 25.48 -4.55 -32.25
C PRO A 244 26.80 -5.06 -31.65
N LEU A 245 26.96 -6.39 -31.66
CA LEU A 245 28.12 -7.11 -31.10
C LEU A 245 28.26 -7.05 -29.57
N GLU A 246 27.29 -6.47 -28.86
CA GLU A 246 27.21 -6.59 -27.41
C GLU A 246 26.55 -7.92 -27.01
N SER A 247 27.07 -8.57 -25.98
CA SER A 247 26.43 -9.75 -25.38
C SER A 247 25.00 -9.45 -24.93
N LEU A 248 24.09 -10.38 -25.18
CA LEU A 248 22.73 -10.29 -24.64
C LEU A 248 22.74 -10.40 -23.11
N ALA A 249 21.76 -9.76 -22.45
CA ALA A 249 21.58 -9.86 -21.01
C ALA A 249 21.53 -11.30 -20.50
N THR A 250 20.87 -12.21 -21.23
CA THR A 250 20.82 -13.64 -20.89
C THR A 250 22.22 -14.25 -20.82
N LYS A 251 23.09 -13.92 -21.77
CA LYS A 251 24.47 -14.43 -21.81
C LYS A 251 25.32 -13.87 -20.68
N LYS A 252 25.16 -12.58 -20.36
CA LYS A 252 25.83 -11.94 -19.21
C LYS A 252 25.48 -12.63 -17.90
N LEU A 253 24.20 -12.97 -17.72
CA LEU A 253 23.72 -13.71 -16.55
C LEU A 253 24.28 -15.14 -16.50
N GLU A 254 24.39 -15.84 -17.63
CA GLU A 254 25.04 -17.16 -17.69
C GLU A 254 26.48 -17.12 -17.19
N TRP A 255 27.26 -16.10 -17.58
CA TRP A 255 28.63 -15.95 -17.09
C TRP A 255 28.69 -15.65 -15.60
N LEU A 256 27.85 -14.73 -15.10
CA LEU A 256 27.79 -14.42 -13.66
C LEU A 256 27.39 -15.67 -12.85
N ASN A 257 26.42 -16.44 -13.34
CA ASN A 257 26.03 -17.72 -12.75
C ASN A 257 27.20 -18.70 -12.72
N SER A 258 27.91 -18.88 -13.84
CA SER A 258 29.04 -19.80 -13.91
C SER A 258 30.19 -19.40 -12.97
N MET A 259 30.50 -18.10 -12.88
CA MET A 259 31.49 -17.58 -11.93
C MET A 259 31.06 -17.87 -10.48
N PHE A 260 29.79 -17.60 -10.16
CA PHE A 260 29.23 -17.91 -8.85
C PHE A 260 29.23 -19.41 -8.52
N GLU A 261 28.82 -20.27 -9.44
CA GLU A 261 28.82 -21.72 -9.23
C GLU A 261 30.23 -22.28 -9.02
N SER A 262 31.23 -21.70 -9.69
CA SER A 262 32.62 -22.17 -9.59
C SER A 262 33.34 -21.73 -8.30
N SER A 263 32.97 -20.58 -7.73
CA SER A 263 33.75 -19.93 -6.67
C SER A 263 32.92 -19.45 -5.47
N GLY A 264 31.60 -19.53 -5.55
CA GLY A 264 30.67 -18.86 -4.64
C GLY A 264 30.61 -17.34 -4.82
N ARG A 265 31.27 -16.78 -5.84
CA ARG A 265 31.48 -15.35 -6.04
C ARG A 265 31.29 -14.95 -7.52
N ILE A 266 30.53 -13.90 -7.79
CA ILE A 266 30.38 -13.39 -9.17
C ILE A 266 31.64 -12.72 -9.74
N ASP A 267 32.57 -12.34 -8.86
CA ASP A 267 33.85 -11.69 -9.18
C ASP A 267 35.06 -12.62 -8.97
N LEU A 268 34.81 -13.91 -8.77
CA LEU A 268 35.83 -14.92 -8.49
C LEU A 268 36.72 -14.60 -7.27
N GLY A 269 36.22 -13.80 -6.33
CA GLY A 269 36.95 -13.40 -5.12
C GLY A 269 38.04 -12.35 -5.37
N SER A 270 37.95 -11.60 -6.47
CA SER A 270 38.93 -10.56 -6.82
C SER A 270 38.32 -9.17 -6.87
N THR A 271 39.15 -8.13 -6.74
CA THR A 271 38.78 -6.73 -7.00
C THR A 271 39.35 -6.32 -8.35
N ALA A 272 38.51 -6.32 -9.39
CA ALA A 272 38.91 -6.03 -10.77
C ALA A 272 37.75 -5.44 -11.57
N GLU A 273 38.02 -5.03 -12.81
CA GLU A 273 36.96 -4.68 -13.76
C GLU A 273 36.71 -5.87 -14.69
N PHE A 274 35.44 -6.29 -14.80
CA PHE A 274 34.98 -7.36 -15.66
C PHE A 274 34.14 -6.80 -16.80
N ASP A 275 34.54 -7.01 -18.05
CA ASP A 275 33.76 -6.63 -19.22
C ASP A 275 32.83 -7.77 -19.64
N LEU A 276 31.52 -7.57 -19.45
CA LEU A 276 30.47 -8.51 -19.85
C LEU A 276 29.90 -8.19 -21.24
N THR A 277 30.40 -7.17 -21.93
CA THR A 277 29.85 -6.73 -23.23
C THR A 277 30.32 -7.59 -24.40
N ASN A 278 31.43 -8.33 -24.26
CA ASN A 278 31.96 -9.14 -25.35
C ASN A 278 31.27 -10.52 -25.45
N PRO A 279 30.72 -10.92 -26.61
CA PRO A 279 29.88 -12.11 -26.76
C PRO A 279 30.61 -13.45 -26.58
N THR A 280 31.94 -13.44 -26.67
CA THR A 280 32.74 -14.67 -26.67
C THR A 280 33.29 -15.04 -25.29
N ARG A 281 33.63 -14.05 -24.47
CA ARG A 281 34.20 -14.25 -23.13
C ARG A 281 34.10 -13.00 -22.29
N VAL A 282 34.15 -13.18 -20.97
CA VAL A 282 34.36 -12.10 -20.01
C VAL A 282 35.84 -11.72 -20.00
N TYR A 283 36.14 -10.43 -20.15
CA TYR A 283 37.49 -9.91 -19.98
C TYR A 283 37.65 -9.40 -18.55
N ARG A 284 38.79 -9.69 -17.93
CA ARG A 284 39.17 -9.14 -16.63
C ARG A 284 40.34 -8.17 -16.88
N ASN A 285 40.15 -6.91 -16.52
CA ASN A 285 41.13 -5.84 -16.62
C ASN A 285 41.77 -5.55 -15.25
#